data_AF-A0A662EBP9-F1
#
_entry.id   AF-A0A662EBP9-F1
#
_cell.length_a   1.000
_cell.length_b   1.000
_cell.length_c   1.000
_cell.angle_alpha   90.00
_cell.angle_beta   90.00
_cell.angle_gamma   90.00
#
_symmetry.space_group_name_H-M   'P 1'
#
loop_
_entity.id
_entity.type
_entity.pdbx_description
1 polymer ?
#
loop_
_entity_poly.entity_id
_entity_poly.type
_entity_poly.pdbx_seq_one_letter_code
_entity_poly.pdbx_strand_id
1 'polypeptide(L)'
;MTFPAPDDGRPVFLIPHPEGLLLGTTDIFYSGDLDDPRPSRPEVDYLMRAVRAAFPSVSAEALTPLGAFAGLRPILDTYAENPSEASREEDIWEEQGLLSVSGGKLTTWRSTAEEAVDAALNVLPEEHTRAVSPCATKGTPLAGLCPTDLGARLGAVDGLEPIVAGGMARRLGGLAWHSPLLARSARDLQPFDIAPDLCPAEVHAHLRWGGVLHLDDLLLRRVRLGLWDPATAREIVPTLEPIIRREMGWGRRRWAKEEETFNEVLTGWTVEGIREAG
;
A
#
# COMPACT_ATOMS: atom_id res chain seq x y z
N MET A 1 -0.63 -11.66 15.52
CA MET A 1 -0.20 -12.94 16.11
C MET A 1 0.87 -13.55 15.21
N THR A 2 1.78 -14.35 15.78
CA THR A 2 2.77 -15.12 15.02
C THR A 2 2.67 -16.58 15.42
N PHE A 3 2.72 -17.49 14.45
CA PHE A 3 2.70 -18.95 14.65
C PHE A 3 3.62 -19.63 13.62
N PRO A 4 4.18 -20.81 13.93
CA PRO A 4 5.04 -21.52 13.00
C PRO A 4 4.22 -22.19 11.88
N ALA A 5 4.72 -22.18 10.66
CA ALA A 5 4.20 -23.01 9.58
C ALA A 5 4.50 -24.49 9.88
N PRO A 6 3.54 -25.41 9.65
CA PRO A 6 3.73 -26.83 9.92
C PRO A 6 4.75 -27.49 8.99
N ASP A 7 4.96 -26.93 7.79
CA ASP A 7 5.83 -27.47 6.76
C ASP A 7 7.33 -27.33 7.11
N ASP A 8 7.75 -26.20 7.68
CA ASP A 8 9.17 -25.84 7.89
C ASP A 8 9.46 -25.07 9.19
N GLY A 9 8.45 -24.81 10.03
CA GLY A 9 8.59 -24.10 11.29
C GLY A 9 8.79 -22.58 11.17
N ARG A 10 8.76 -22.01 9.95
CA ARG A 10 8.96 -20.57 9.74
C ARG A 10 7.82 -19.74 10.36
N PRO A 11 8.11 -18.54 10.89
CA PRO A 11 7.07 -17.69 11.46
C PRO A 11 6.15 -17.13 10.38
N VAL A 12 4.85 -17.39 10.54
CA VAL A 12 3.75 -16.79 9.79
C VAL A 12 3.02 -15.80 10.71
N PHE A 13 2.71 -14.63 10.18
CA PHE A 13 1.98 -13.57 10.83
C PHE A 13 0.52 -13.57 10.39
N LEU A 14 -0.36 -13.38 11.38
CA LEU A 14 -1.75 -12.99 11.19
C LEU A 14 -1.95 -11.62 11.82
N ILE A 15 -2.12 -10.60 10.99
CA ILE A 15 -2.14 -9.20 11.38
C ILE A 15 -3.55 -8.65 11.25
N PRO A 16 -4.20 -8.24 12.35
CA PRO A 16 -5.47 -7.55 12.28
C PRO A 16 -5.27 -6.11 11.79
N HIS A 17 -6.19 -5.69 10.92
CA HIS A 17 -6.28 -4.34 10.37
C HIS A 17 -7.75 -3.90 10.40
N PRO A 18 -8.08 -2.60 10.47
CA PRO A 18 -9.48 -2.17 10.53
C PRO A 18 -10.36 -2.69 9.38
N GLU A 19 -9.78 -2.89 8.21
CA GLU A 19 -10.42 -3.38 6.99
C GLU A 19 -10.40 -4.92 6.83
N GLY A 20 -9.62 -5.66 7.64
CA GLY A 20 -9.53 -7.11 7.50
C GLY A 20 -8.35 -7.78 8.23
N LEU A 21 -8.02 -9.00 7.81
CA LEU A 21 -6.88 -9.76 8.32
C LEU A 21 -5.85 -10.00 7.22
N LEU A 22 -4.58 -9.75 7.50
CA LEU A 22 -3.47 -10.12 6.61
C LEU A 22 -2.78 -11.39 7.12
N LEU A 23 -2.58 -12.34 6.23
CA LEU A 23 -1.86 -13.58 6.48
C LEU A 23 -0.61 -13.63 5.61
N GLY A 24 0.57 -13.85 6.20
CA GLY A 24 1.82 -13.88 5.45
C GLY A 24 3.05 -14.09 6.33
N THR A 25 4.25 -14.22 5.79
CA THR A 25 4.61 -14.13 4.36
C THR A 25 5.29 -15.41 3.88
N THR A 26 5.42 -15.55 2.58
CA THR A 26 6.30 -16.53 1.93
C THR A 26 7.67 -15.91 1.61
N ASP A 27 8.61 -16.74 1.18
CA ASP A 27 9.97 -16.33 0.81
C ASP A 27 10.54 -17.38 -0.14
N ILE A 28 10.51 -17.03 -1.42
CA ILE A 28 10.92 -17.86 -2.54
C ILE A 28 11.77 -17.02 -3.47
N PHE A 29 12.73 -17.64 -4.17
CA PHE A 29 13.44 -16.96 -5.24
C PHE A 29 12.47 -16.58 -6.36
N TYR A 30 12.71 -15.41 -6.96
CA TYR A 30 11.90 -14.88 -8.04
C TYR A 30 12.78 -14.53 -9.24
N SER A 31 12.41 -15.04 -10.41
CA SER A 31 13.10 -14.81 -11.68
C SER A 31 12.17 -14.31 -12.79
N GLY A 32 10.92 -13.97 -12.44
CA GLY A 32 9.91 -13.49 -13.38
C GLY A 32 9.98 -11.99 -13.62
N ASP A 33 8.86 -11.45 -14.10
CA ASP A 33 8.67 -10.03 -14.36
C ASP A 33 8.64 -9.20 -13.07
N LEU A 34 9.56 -8.25 -12.94
CA LEU A 34 9.67 -7.40 -11.75
C LEU A 34 8.51 -6.41 -11.61
N ASP A 35 7.80 -6.10 -12.70
CA ASP A 35 6.70 -5.13 -12.71
C ASP A 35 5.35 -5.76 -12.31
N ASP A 36 5.21 -7.09 -12.44
CA ASP A 36 3.99 -7.85 -12.11
C ASP A 36 4.29 -9.14 -11.33
N PRO A 37 4.90 -9.04 -10.13
CA PRO A 37 5.03 -10.18 -9.24
C PRO A 37 3.66 -10.60 -8.75
N ARG A 38 3.32 -11.89 -8.89
CA ARG A 38 2.04 -12.45 -8.46
C ARG A 38 2.21 -13.60 -7.50
N PRO A 39 1.30 -13.76 -6.53
CA PRO A 39 1.24 -14.95 -5.69
C PRO A 39 1.06 -16.20 -6.54
N SER A 40 1.72 -17.28 -6.14
CA SER A 40 1.50 -18.61 -6.71
C SER A 40 0.54 -19.45 -5.86
N ARG A 41 -0.13 -20.43 -6.49
CA ARG A 41 -1.00 -21.39 -5.80
C ARG A 41 -0.28 -22.10 -4.63
N PRO A 42 0.96 -22.59 -4.79
CA PRO A 42 1.70 -23.22 -3.69
C PRO A 42 1.94 -22.30 -2.49
N GLU A 43 2.21 -21.01 -2.73
CA GLU A 43 2.41 -20.03 -1.66
C GLU A 43 1.13 -19.78 -0.86
N VAL A 44 0.02 -19.61 -1.56
CA VAL A 44 -1.28 -19.44 -0.91
C VAL A 44 -1.64 -20.70 -0.13
N ASP A 45 -1.48 -21.89 -0.72
CA ASP A 45 -1.75 -23.15 -0.04
C ASP A 45 -0.86 -23.36 1.19
N TYR A 46 0.40 -22.94 1.15
CA TYR A 46 1.31 -22.95 2.30
C TYR A 46 0.77 -22.10 3.45
N LEU A 47 0.38 -20.84 3.17
CA LEU A 47 -0.20 -19.95 4.19
C LEU A 47 -1.53 -20.51 4.73
N MET A 48 -2.37 -21.06 3.86
CA MET A 48 -3.65 -21.65 4.24
C MET A 48 -3.47 -22.89 5.12
N ARG A 49 -2.46 -23.74 4.87
CA ARG A 49 -2.11 -24.85 5.76
C ARG A 49 -1.68 -24.33 7.13
N ALA A 50 -0.82 -23.30 7.17
CA ALA A 50 -0.33 -22.73 8.42
C ALA A 50 -1.47 -22.17 9.29
N VAL A 51 -2.38 -21.37 8.73
CA VAL A 51 -3.49 -20.79 9.50
C VAL A 51 -4.50 -21.86 9.96
N ARG A 52 -4.80 -22.86 9.13
CA ARG A 52 -5.70 -23.98 9.52
C ARG A 52 -5.11 -24.82 10.65
N ALA A 53 -3.80 -25.07 10.62
CA ALA A 53 -3.12 -25.78 11.69
C ALA A 53 -3.11 -24.99 12.99
N ALA A 54 -2.92 -23.66 12.92
CA ALA A 54 -2.95 -22.78 14.09
C ALA A 54 -4.35 -22.59 14.69
N PHE A 55 -5.41 -22.66 13.87
CA PHE A 55 -6.80 -22.39 14.27
C PHE A 55 -7.77 -23.49 13.79
N PRO A 56 -7.64 -24.74 14.27
CA PRO A 56 -8.41 -25.88 13.77
C PRO A 56 -9.91 -25.80 14.05
N SER A 57 -10.35 -24.95 14.97
CA SER A 57 -11.76 -24.73 15.30
C SER A 57 -12.46 -23.72 14.40
N VAL A 58 -11.72 -22.97 13.57
CA VAL A 58 -12.28 -21.97 12.66
C VAL A 58 -12.71 -22.66 11.36
N SER A 59 -13.92 -22.37 10.89
CA SER A 59 -14.48 -22.92 9.65
C SER A 59 -13.64 -22.53 8.43
N ALA A 60 -13.57 -23.40 7.43
CA ALA A 60 -12.81 -23.15 6.19
C ALA A 60 -13.32 -21.92 5.43
N GLU A 61 -14.63 -21.67 5.48
CA GLU A 61 -15.30 -20.53 4.86
C GLU A 61 -14.81 -19.21 5.46
N ALA A 62 -14.70 -19.13 6.79
CA ALA A 62 -14.19 -17.95 7.50
C ALA A 62 -12.69 -17.68 7.23
N LEU A 63 -11.96 -18.68 6.73
CA LEU A 63 -10.56 -18.56 6.34
C LEU A 63 -10.40 -18.36 4.82
N THR A 64 -11.48 -18.21 4.07
CA THR A 64 -11.40 -18.02 2.61
C THR A 64 -10.76 -16.66 2.31
N PRO A 65 -9.66 -16.61 1.53
CA PRO A 65 -9.03 -15.35 1.18
C PRO A 65 -9.91 -14.55 0.21
N LEU A 66 -10.03 -13.25 0.43
CA LEU A 66 -10.70 -12.32 -0.49
C LEU A 66 -9.81 -11.90 -1.67
N GLY A 67 -8.49 -12.00 -1.47
CA GLY A 67 -7.48 -11.63 -2.44
C GLY A 67 -6.09 -12.05 -1.96
N ALA A 68 -5.08 -11.83 -2.80
CA ALA A 68 -3.69 -12.12 -2.49
C ALA A 68 -2.80 -11.13 -3.26
N PHE A 69 -1.65 -10.78 -2.69
CA PHE A 69 -0.67 -9.91 -3.36
C PHE A 69 0.75 -10.41 -3.08
N ALA A 70 1.67 -10.08 -3.97
CA ALA A 70 3.08 -10.39 -3.82
C ALA A 70 3.90 -9.10 -3.85
N GLY A 71 5.09 -9.18 -3.27
CA GLY A 71 6.07 -8.11 -3.31
C GLY A 71 7.46 -8.72 -3.36
N LEU A 72 8.36 -8.08 -4.10
CA LEU A 72 9.74 -8.50 -4.22
C LEU A 72 10.58 -7.78 -3.18
N ARG A 73 11.48 -8.52 -2.53
CA ARG A 73 12.46 -7.96 -1.61
C ARG A 73 13.74 -7.71 -2.42
N PRO A 74 14.23 -6.47 -2.54
CA PRO A 74 15.55 -6.23 -3.09
C PRO A 74 16.56 -6.74 -2.06
N ILE A 75 17.24 -7.83 -2.39
CA ILE A 75 18.26 -8.43 -1.55
C ILE A 75 19.58 -8.32 -2.29
N LEU A 76 20.63 -7.88 -1.59
CA LEU A 76 21.98 -7.88 -2.14
C LEU A 76 22.43 -9.33 -2.28
N ASP A 77 22.84 -9.70 -3.49
CA ASP A 77 23.31 -11.06 -3.75
C ASP A 77 24.65 -11.28 -3.04
N THR A 78 24.60 -11.98 -1.92
CA THR A 78 25.79 -12.46 -1.20
C THR A 78 26.17 -13.89 -1.60
N TYR A 79 25.65 -14.40 -2.72
CA TYR A 79 25.77 -15.81 -3.16
C TYR A 79 25.18 -16.83 -2.16
N ALA A 80 24.09 -16.48 -1.49
CA ALA A 80 23.44 -17.39 -0.53
C ALA A 80 22.60 -18.46 -1.24
N GLU A 81 22.70 -19.73 -0.82
CA GLU A 81 21.92 -20.85 -1.39
C GLU A 81 20.43 -20.82 -1.00
N ASN A 82 20.07 -20.07 0.06
CA ASN A 82 18.71 -19.96 0.60
C ASN A 82 18.26 -18.48 0.69
N PRO A 83 17.08 -18.08 0.18
CA PRO A 83 16.62 -16.68 0.22
C PRO A 83 16.53 -16.11 1.63
N SER A 84 16.21 -16.96 2.61
CA SER A 84 16.06 -16.52 4.00
C SER A 84 17.39 -16.20 4.70
N GLU A 85 18.51 -16.65 4.12
CA GLU A 85 19.88 -16.47 4.63
C GLU A 85 20.63 -15.30 3.95
N ALA A 86 20.12 -14.81 2.83
CA ALA A 86 20.72 -13.70 2.11
C ALA A 86 20.69 -12.40 2.95
N SER A 87 21.80 -11.63 2.91
CA SER A 87 21.96 -10.45 3.76
C SER A 87 20.89 -9.40 3.45
N ARG A 88 20.19 -8.96 4.50
CA ARG A 88 19.18 -7.88 4.43
C ARG A 88 19.76 -6.52 4.79
N GLU A 89 21.08 -6.40 4.74
CA GLU A 89 21.76 -5.13 4.96
C GLU A 89 21.52 -4.21 3.76
N GLU A 90 21.42 -2.93 4.07
CA GLU A 90 21.40 -1.85 3.09
C GLU A 90 22.83 -1.55 2.65
N ASP A 91 23.02 -1.26 1.36
CA ASP A 91 24.30 -0.79 0.84
C ASP A 91 24.09 0.44 -0.05
N ILE A 92 25.07 1.33 0.01
CA ILE A 92 25.11 2.61 -0.67
C ILE A 92 26.48 2.74 -1.31
N TRP A 93 26.52 2.78 -2.64
CA TRP A 93 27.76 2.87 -3.40
C TRP A 93 27.64 3.87 -4.53
N GLU A 94 28.78 4.42 -4.92
CA GLU A 94 28.91 5.29 -6.09
C GLU A 94 29.68 4.58 -7.20
N GLU A 95 29.19 4.71 -8.43
CA GLU A 95 29.87 4.25 -9.62
C GLU A 95 29.66 5.25 -10.78
N GLN A 96 30.74 5.86 -11.25
CA GLN A 96 30.75 6.74 -12.43
C GLN A 96 29.77 7.93 -12.37
N GLY A 97 29.62 8.51 -11.18
CA GLY A 97 28.72 9.62 -10.89
C GLY A 97 27.29 9.19 -10.53
N LEU A 98 27.01 7.88 -10.47
CA LEU A 98 25.73 7.34 -10.04
C LEU A 98 25.82 6.82 -8.60
N LEU A 99 25.08 7.45 -7.69
CA LEU A 99 24.89 6.92 -6.34
C LEU A 99 23.69 5.96 -6.33
N SER A 100 23.94 4.72 -5.94
CA SER A 100 22.95 3.65 -5.86
C SER A 100 22.67 3.29 -4.41
N VAL A 101 21.41 2.94 -4.12
CA VAL A 101 20.98 2.42 -2.82
C VAL A 101 20.22 1.14 -3.08
N SER A 102 20.59 0.05 -2.40
CA SER A 102 19.91 -1.23 -2.50
C SER A 102 19.78 -1.90 -1.14
N GLY A 103 18.84 -2.85 -1.04
CA GLY A 103 18.50 -3.51 0.22
C GLY A 103 17.69 -2.62 1.17
N GLY A 104 17.92 -2.83 2.46
CA GLY A 104 17.30 -2.07 3.55
C GLY A 104 15.88 -2.51 3.90
N LYS A 105 15.31 -1.84 4.91
CA LYS A 105 13.98 -2.14 5.46
C LYS A 105 13.14 -0.87 5.52
N LEU A 106 11.82 -1.03 5.42
CA LEU A 106 10.90 0.07 5.68
C LEU A 106 11.08 0.68 7.09
N THR A 107 11.61 -0.07 8.05
CA THR A 107 11.91 0.45 9.40
C THR A 107 13.18 1.29 9.47
N THR A 108 14.14 1.09 8.57
CA THR A 108 15.44 1.80 8.51
C THR A 108 15.45 2.92 7.48
N TRP A 109 14.41 3.04 6.64
CA TRP A 109 14.33 3.98 5.51
C TRP A 109 14.88 5.40 5.79
N ARG A 110 14.60 5.98 6.97
CA ARG A 110 15.02 7.34 7.34
C ARG A 110 16.52 7.43 7.59
N SER A 111 17.13 6.45 8.28
CA SER A 111 18.58 6.43 8.46
C SER A 111 19.29 6.14 7.14
N THR A 112 18.77 5.19 6.35
CA THR A 112 19.32 4.89 5.01
C THR A 112 19.26 6.11 4.10
N ALA A 113 18.17 6.89 4.15
CA ALA A 113 18.04 8.13 3.38
C ALA A 113 19.02 9.22 3.85
N GLU A 114 19.28 9.31 5.16
CA GLU A 114 20.30 10.21 5.72
C GLU A 114 21.70 9.83 5.22
N GLU A 115 22.06 8.54 5.29
CA GLU A 115 23.34 8.03 4.78
C GLU A 115 23.49 8.24 3.27
N ALA A 116 22.41 8.06 2.49
CA ALA A 116 22.42 8.31 1.04
C ALA A 116 22.65 9.79 0.72
N VAL A 117 22.04 10.71 1.47
CA VAL A 117 22.28 12.14 1.31
C VAL A 117 23.72 12.48 1.70
N ASP A 118 24.24 11.94 2.81
CA ASP A 118 25.63 12.16 3.23
C ASP A 118 26.62 11.65 2.19
N ALA A 119 26.38 10.47 1.59
CA ALA A 119 27.19 9.94 0.50
C ALA A 119 27.14 10.85 -0.74
N ALA A 120 25.97 11.37 -1.10
CA ALA A 120 25.83 12.33 -2.20
C ALA A 120 26.62 13.62 -1.94
N LEU A 121 26.62 14.14 -0.71
CA LEU A 121 27.38 15.33 -0.34
C LEU A 121 28.90 15.14 -0.46
N ASN A 122 29.40 13.91 -0.32
CA ASN A 122 30.83 13.63 -0.48
C ASN A 122 31.29 13.65 -1.94
N VAL A 123 30.38 13.44 -2.90
CA VAL A 123 30.71 13.39 -4.34
C VAL A 123 30.36 14.68 -5.08
N LEU A 124 29.48 15.51 -4.53
CA LEU A 124 29.09 16.78 -5.12
C LEU A 124 30.22 17.83 -5.03
N PRO A 125 30.38 18.69 -6.06
CA PRO A 125 31.28 19.83 -6.01
C PRO A 125 31.08 20.70 -4.75
N GLU A 126 32.17 21.22 -4.20
CA GLU A 126 32.16 22.02 -2.96
C GLU A 126 31.18 23.20 -3.01
N GLU A 127 31.02 23.83 -4.18
CA GLU A 127 30.07 24.91 -4.40
C GLU A 127 28.60 24.53 -4.11
N HIS A 128 28.24 23.25 -4.25
CA HIS A 128 26.91 22.73 -3.95
C HIS A 128 26.73 22.28 -2.50
N THR A 129 27.83 22.07 -1.76
CA THR A 129 27.78 21.50 -0.40
C THR A 129 28.03 22.54 0.70
N ARG A 130 28.65 23.69 0.37
CA ARG A 130 28.98 24.78 1.30
C ARG A 130 27.83 25.29 2.17
N ALA A 131 26.59 25.21 1.68
CA ALA A 131 25.40 25.75 2.35
C ALA A 131 24.49 24.67 2.97
N VAL A 132 24.93 23.40 2.99
CA VAL A 132 24.10 22.31 3.49
C VAL A 132 24.11 22.30 5.02
N SER A 133 22.91 22.30 5.60
CA SER A 133 22.72 22.19 7.05
C SER A 133 22.75 20.72 7.49
N PRO A 134 23.08 20.43 8.77
CA PRO A 134 22.96 19.07 9.31
C PRO A 134 21.56 18.50 9.12
N CYS A 135 21.47 17.17 8.96
CA CYS A 135 20.20 16.47 8.83
C CYS A 135 19.28 16.74 10.03
N ALA A 136 18.08 17.25 9.74
CA ALA A 136 17.05 17.56 10.74
C ALA A 136 15.85 16.60 10.66
N THR A 137 15.95 15.50 9.92
CA THR A 137 14.81 14.60 9.69
C THR A 137 14.39 13.84 10.95
N LYS A 138 15.33 13.59 11.88
CA LYS A 138 15.03 12.93 13.15
C LYS A 138 14.11 13.80 14.00
N GLY A 139 12.90 13.31 14.24
CA GLY A 139 11.87 14.02 15.01
C GLY A 139 11.07 15.04 14.21
N THR A 140 11.39 15.26 12.93
CA THR A 140 10.55 16.05 12.03
C THR A 140 9.31 15.22 11.66
N PRO A 141 8.08 15.68 11.96
CA PRO A 141 6.87 14.97 11.58
C PRO A 141 6.74 14.81 10.07
N LEU A 142 6.27 13.64 9.62
CA LEU A 142 5.81 13.49 8.25
C LEU A 142 4.56 14.33 8.00
N ALA A 143 4.36 14.71 6.74
CA ALA A 143 3.13 15.36 6.31
C ALA A 143 1.93 14.48 6.68
N GLY A 144 0.92 15.08 7.33
CA GLY A 144 -0.27 14.35 7.75
C GLY A 144 -0.19 13.71 9.15
N LEU A 145 0.83 14.00 9.97
CA LEU A 145 0.75 13.69 11.40
C LEU A 145 -0.53 14.32 12.00
N CYS A 146 -1.32 13.52 12.71
CA CYS A 146 -2.56 13.99 13.32
C CYS A 146 -2.83 13.35 14.69
N PRO A 147 -3.72 13.95 15.49
CA PRO A 147 -4.25 13.31 16.68
C PRO A 147 -4.92 11.97 16.38
N THR A 148 -4.86 11.04 17.32
CA THR A 148 -5.49 9.72 17.20
C THR A 148 -7.02 9.79 17.23
N ASP A 149 -7.59 10.87 17.78
CA ASP A 149 -9.03 11.13 17.85
C ASP A 149 -9.57 11.93 16.65
N LEU A 150 -8.77 12.11 15.59
CA LEU A 150 -9.15 12.91 14.42
C LEU A 150 -10.52 12.51 13.83
N GLY A 151 -10.78 11.22 13.66
CA GLY A 151 -12.07 10.74 13.12
C GLY A 151 -13.27 11.17 13.98
N ALA A 152 -13.14 11.14 15.31
CA ALA A 152 -14.20 11.61 16.20
C ALA A 152 -14.43 13.13 16.07
N ARG A 153 -13.36 13.90 15.89
CA ARG A 153 -13.46 15.35 15.69
C ARG A 153 -14.11 15.70 14.35
N LEU A 154 -13.74 15.01 13.27
CA LEU A 154 -14.36 15.18 11.95
C LEU A 154 -15.87 14.86 12.01
N GLY A 155 -16.26 13.78 12.70
CA GLY A 155 -17.68 13.47 12.91
C GLY A 155 -18.43 14.56 13.69
N ALA A 156 -17.80 15.13 14.72
CA ALA A 156 -18.40 16.19 15.54
C ALA A 156 -18.53 17.55 14.83
N VAL A 157 -17.57 17.89 13.96
CA VAL A 157 -17.52 19.20 13.28
C VAL A 157 -18.28 19.18 11.96
N ASP A 158 -18.02 18.17 11.13
CA ASP A 158 -18.51 18.11 9.75
C ASP A 158 -19.72 17.18 9.58
N GLY A 159 -20.19 16.55 10.67
CA GLY A 159 -21.35 15.65 10.65
C GLY A 159 -21.13 14.35 9.87
N LEU A 160 -19.86 13.96 9.67
CA LEU A 160 -19.52 12.70 9.02
C LEU A 160 -19.96 11.51 9.87
N GLU A 161 -20.45 10.46 9.21
CA GLU A 161 -20.69 9.19 9.87
C GLU A 161 -19.38 8.65 10.49
N PRO A 162 -19.42 8.03 11.68
CA PRO A 162 -18.21 7.60 12.38
C PRO A 162 -17.29 6.68 11.55
N ILE A 163 -17.89 5.82 10.71
CA ILE A 163 -17.15 4.90 9.85
C ILE A 163 -16.40 5.64 8.73
N VAL A 164 -17.03 6.62 8.07
CA VAL A 164 -16.41 7.48 7.05
C VAL A 164 -15.34 8.36 7.67
N ALA A 165 -15.63 9.01 8.80
CA ALA A 165 -14.68 9.86 9.49
C ALA A 165 -13.44 9.08 9.95
N GLY A 166 -13.64 7.86 10.45
CA GLY A 166 -12.58 6.94 10.81
C GLY A 166 -11.72 6.51 9.60
N GLY A 167 -12.36 6.10 8.50
CA GLY A 167 -11.67 5.73 7.26
C GLY A 167 -10.83 6.88 6.71
N MET A 168 -11.44 8.05 6.59
CA MET A 168 -10.81 9.27 6.11
C MET A 168 -9.59 9.66 6.96
N ALA A 169 -9.71 9.65 8.29
CA ALA A 169 -8.60 9.93 9.20
C ALA A 169 -7.45 8.91 9.06
N ARG A 170 -7.77 7.61 8.92
CA ARG A 170 -6.76 6.55 8.75
C ARG A 170 -5.96 6.69 7.45
N ARG A 171 -6.60 7.15 6.37
CA ARG A 171 -5.99 7.19 5.03
C ARG A 171 -5.32 8.51 4.69
N LEU A 172 -5.89 9.63 5.12
CA LEU A 172 -5.38 10.98 4.83
C LEU A 172 -4.57 11.58 5.98
N GLY A 173 -4.65 11.00 7.19
CA GLY A 173 -4.08 11.61 8.39
C GLY A 173 -4.55 13.05 8.55
N GLY A 174 -3.64 13.97 8.88
CA GLY A 174 -3.93 15.39 9.07
C GLY A 174 -4.51 16.10 7.84
N LEU A 175 -4.35 15.55 6.63
CA LEU A 175 -5.00 16.11 5.44
C LEU A 175 -6.52 15.92 5.47
N ALA A 176 -7.04 14.99 6.27
CA ALA A 176 -8.48 14.75 6.39
C ALA A 176 -9.25 15.98 6.88
N TRP A 177 -8.63 16.88 7.66
CA TRP A 177 -9.25 18.14 8.11
C TRP A 177 -9.80 19.00 6.98
N HIS A 178 -9.15 18.96 5.82
CA HIS A 178 -9.53 19.77 4.67
C HIS A 178 -10.42 19.02 3.68
N SER A 179 -10.58 17.70 3.85
CA SER A 179 -11.32 16.84 2.92
C SER A 179 -12.81 17.21 2.86
N PRO A 180 -13.53 17.45 3.98
CA PRO A 180 -14.93 17.88 3.93
C PRO A 180 -15.15 19.18 3.15
N LEU A 181 -14.17 20.10 3.15
CA LEU A 181 -14.24 21.36 2.40
C LEU A 181 -14.19 21.17 0.88
N LEU A 182 -13.82 19.97 0.41
CA LEU A 182 -13.83 19.59 -1.00
C LEU A 182 -15.19 19.07 -1.48
N ALA A 183 -16.13 18.82 -0.55
CA ALA A 183 -17.49 18.41 -0.87
C ALA A 183 -18.19 19.46 -1.74
N ARG A 184 -18.80 19.02 -2.84
CA ARG A 184 -19.60 19.89 -3.72
C ARG A 184 -21.06 19.94 -3.31
N SER A 185 -21.48 19.00 -2.47
CA SER A 185 -22.82 18.88 -1.91
C SER A 185 -22.77 18.15 -0.58
N ALA A 186 -23.84 18.23 0.22
CA ALA A 186 -23.94 17.43 1.45
C ALA A 186 -23.89 15.91 1.19
N ARG A 187 -24.26 15.46 -0.02
CA ARG A 187 -24.17 14.05 -0.43
C ARG A 187 -22.72 13.57 -0.55
N ASP A 188 -21.77 14.47 -0.84
CA ASP A 188 -20.35 14.12 -1.00
C ASP A 188 -19.69 13.76 0.35
N LEU A 189 -20.36 14.07 1.46
CA LEU A 189 -19.98 13.70 2.82
C LEU A 189 -20.63 12.38 3.27
N GLN A 190 -21.55 11.84 2.47
CA GLN A 190 -22.19 10.55 2.73
C GLN A 190 -21.36 9.42 2.13
N PRO A 191 -21.41 8.22 2.72
CA PRO A 191 -20.68 7.07 2.19
C PRO A 191 -21.17 6.66 0.79
N PHE A 192 -20.32 5.93 0.07
CA PHE A 192 -20.77 5.15 -1.08
C PHE A 192 -21.54 3.91 -0.60
N ASP A 193 -22.59 3.52 -1.34
CA ASP A 193 -23.48 2.41 -0.95
C ASP A 193 -22.74 1.09 -0.70
N ILE A 194 -21.74 0.77 -1.52
CA ILE A 194 -20.94 -0.47 -1.45
C ILE A 194 -19.59 -0.30 -0.75
N ALA A 195 -19.20 0.93 -0.39
CA ALA A 195 -17.95 1.23 0.32
C ALA A 195 -18.25 2.19 1.47
N PRO A 196 -18.78 1.67 2.61
CA PRO A 196 -19.39 2.49 3.65
C PRO A 196 -18.40 3.35 4.44
N ASP A 197 -17.10 3.09 4.32
CA ASP A 197 -16.05 3.87 4.99
C ASP A 197 -15.39 4.90 4.07
N LEU A 198 -15.87 5.08 2.84
CA LEU A 198 -15.34 6.01 1.83
C LEU A 198 -16.46 6.94 1.33
N CYS A 199 -16.12 8.21 1.09
CA CYS A 199 -17.06 9.20 0.55
C CYS A 199 -16.46 9.99 -0.62
N PRO A 200 -17.28 10.65 -1.46
CA PRO A 200 -16.78 11.48 -2.56
C PRO A 200 -15.81 12.60 -2.15
N ALA A 201 -16.00 13.24 -0.99
CA ALA A 201 -15.10 14.29 -0.50
C ALA A 201 -13.67 13.77 -0.28
N GLU A 202 -13.53 12.56 0.27
CA GLU A 202 -12.24 11.89 0.41
C GLU A 202 -11.60 11.53 -0.94
N VAL A 203 -12.41 11.08 -1.90
CA VAL A 203 -11.93 10.84 -3.26
C VAL A 203 -11.35 12.12 -3.86
N HIS A 204 -12.04 13.27 -3.71
CA HIS A 204 -11.50 14.55 -4.15
C HIS A 204 -10.16 14.90 -3.48
N ALA A 205 -9.99 14.62 -2.18
CA ALA A 205 -8.75 14.86 -1.47
C ALA A 205 -7.59 14.02 -2.04
N HIS A 206 -7.81 12.72 -2.29
CA HIS A 206 -6.80 11.85 -2.88
C HIS A 206 -6.45 12.28 -4.32
N LEU A 207 -7.42 12.69 -5.13
CA LEU A 207 -7.16 13.17 -6.49
C LEU A 207 -6.33 14.46 -6.49
N ARG A 208 -6.49 15.34 -5.50
CA ARG A 208 -5.76 16.61 -5.42
C ARG A 208 -4.38 16.49 -4.76
N TRP A 209 -4.26 15.70 -3.71
CA TRP A 209 -3.07 15.70 -2.85
C TRP A 209 -2.36 14.36 -2.80
N GLY A 210 -3.01 13.29 -3.24
CA GLY A 210 -2.47 11.94 -3.21
C GLY A 210 -1.53 11.62 -4.38
N GLY A 211 -1.36 12.51 -5.36
CA GLY A 211 -0.58 12.20 -6.56
C GLY A 211 -1.16 11.04 -7.35
N VAL A 212 -2.50 11.02 -7.51
CA VAL A 212 -3.19 10.02 -8.32
C VAL A 212 -3.01 10.39 -9.79
N LEU A 213 -2.39 9.49 -10.57
CA LEU A 213 -2.22 9.64 -12.02
C LEU A 213 -3.04 8.61 -12.80
N HIS A 214 -3.23 7.44 -12.19
CA HIS A 214 -4.00 6.31 -12.71
C HIS A 214 -5.07 5.83 -11.74
N LEU A 215 -6.06 5.09 -12.24
CA LEU A 215 -7.17 4.60 -11.40
C LEU A 215 -6.67 3.63 -10.30
N ASP A 216 -5.63 2.83 -10.58
CA ASP A 216 -5.01 1.94 -9.61
C ASP A 216 -4.26 2.68 -8.49
N ASP A 217 -3.72 3.88 -8.74
CA ASP A 217 -3.13 4.70 -7.68
C ASP A 217 -4.19 4.98 -6.60
N LEU A 218 -5.39 5.37 -7.01
CA LEU A 218 -6.49 5.63 -6.10
C LEU A 218 -6.93 4.35 -5.41
N LEU A 219 -7.35 3.35 -6.17
CA LEU A 219 -8.09 2.19 -5.64
C LEU A 219 -7.21 1.15 -4.95
N LEU A 220 -5.93 1.02 -5.33
CA LEU A 220 -5.02 0.02 -4.76
C LEU A 220 -4.06 0.63 -3.73
N ARG A 221 -3.65 1.90 -3.89
CA ARG A 221 -2.59 2.51 -3.07
C ARG A 221 -3.11 3.56 -2.08
N ARG A 222 -4.03 4.44 -2.49
CA ARG A 222 -4.53 5.53 -1.63
C ARG A 222 -5.69 5.09 -0.75
N VAL A 223 -6.79 4.64 -1.37
CA VAL A 223 -7.93 4.11 -0.62
C VAL A 223 -7.74 2.65 -0.20
N ARG A 224 -6.91 1.91 -0.96
CA ARG A 224 -6.58 0.49 -0.75
C ARG A 224 -7.80 -0.44 -0.76
N LEU A 225 -8.92 -0.02 -1.37
CA LEU A 225 -10.12 -0.85 -1.45
C LEU A 225 -9.83 -2.15 -2.19
N GLY A 226 -9.09 -2.11 -3.30
CA GLY A 226 -8.75 -3.34 -4.05
C GLY A 226 -7.73 -4.25 -3.40
N LEU A 227 -7.04 -3.79 -2.34
CA LEU A 227 -6.21 -4.67 -1.49
C LEU A 227 -7.08 -5.54 -0.58
N TRP A 228 -8.16 -4.96 -0.03
CA TRP A 228 -8.99 -5.61 0.99
C TRP A 228 -10.20 -6.33 0.40
N ASP A 229 -10.82 -5.72 -0.61
CA ASP A 229 -11.99 -6.23 -1.30
C ASP A 229 -11.90 -5.90 -2.80
N PRO A 230 -11.18 -6.74 -3.57
CA PRO A 230 -11.05 -6.55 -5.00
C PRO A 230 -12.39 -6.54 -5.74
N ALA A 231 -13.40 -7.27 -5.25
CA ALA A 231 -14.72 -7.31 -5.88
C ALA A 231 -15.43 -5.96 -5.78
N THR A 232 -15.50 -5.40 -4.56
CA THR A 232 -16.07 -4.07 -4.33
C THR A 232 -15.27 -2.98 -5.06
N ALA A 233 -13.93 -3.10 -5.12
CA ALA A 233 -13.08 -2.17 -5.87
C ALA A 233 -13.40 -2.15 -7.37
N ARG A 234 -13.77 -3.29 -7.96
CA ARG A 234 -14.24 -3.36 -9.36
C ARG A 234 -15.64 -2.75 -9.50
N GLU A 235 -16.55 -3.10 -8.60
CA GLU A 235 -17.95 -2.68 -8.67
C GLU A 235 -18.14 -1.17 -8.50
N ILE A 236 -17.30 -0.50 -7.71
CA ILE A 236 -17.43 0.94 -7.44
C ILE A 236 -16.98 1.84 -8.61
N VAL A 237 -16.21 1.32 -9.57
CA VAL A 237 -15.59 2.11 -10.65
C VAL A 237 -16.59 2.99 -11.42
N PRO A 238 -17.77 2.49 -11.86
CA PRO A 238 -18.74 3.32 -12.57
C PRO A 238 -19.26 4.49 -11.73
N THR A 239 -19.39 4.30 -10.42
CA THR A 239 -19.81 5.36 -9.47
C THR A 239 -18.75 6.44 -9.33
N LEU A 240 -17.47 6.10 -9.48
CA LEU A 240 -16.36 7.04 -9.41
C LEU A 240 -16.12 7.80 -10.72
N GLU A 241 -16.56 7.27 -11.88
CA GLU A 241 -16.38 7.89 -13.20
C GLU A 241 -16.67 9.40 -13.22
N PRO A 242 -17.87 9.88 -12.82
CA PRO A 242 -18.18 11.31 -12.92
C PRO A 242 -17.30 12.18 -12.01
N ILE A 243 -16.88 11.65 -10.87
CA ILE A 243 -16.02 12.36 -9.90
C ILE A 243 -14.61 12.48 -10.47
N ILE A 244 -14.00 11.36 -10.84
CA ILE A 244 -12.61 11.29 -11.31
C ILE A 244 -12.45 12.05 -12.63
N ARG A 245 -13.35 11.81 -13.60
CA ARG A 245 -13.25 12.48 -14.91
C ARG A 245 -13.37 13.98 -14.79
N ARG A 246 -14.23 14.47 -13.90
CA ARG A 246 -14.41 15.91 -13.68
C ARG A 246 -13.19 16.52 -12.98
N GLU A 247 -12.69 15.88 -11.92
CA GLU A 247 -11.58 16.40 -11.12
C GLU A 247 -10.26 16.35 -11.89
N MET A 248 -10.02 15.27 -12.64
CA MET A 248 -8.78 15.03 -13.38
C MET A 248 -8.82 15.52 -14.84
N GLY A 249 -9.98 15.98 -15.31
CA GLY A 249 -10.17 16.40 -16.70
C GLY A 249 -10.09 15.26 -17.73
N TRP A 250 -10.39 14.02 -17.32
CA TRP A 250 -10.26 12.86 -18.22
C TRP A 250 -11.43 12.76 -19.20
N GLY A 251 -11.10 12.74 -20.50
CA GLY A 251 -12.04 12.40 -21.56
C GLY A 251 -12.48 10.94 -21.51
N ARG A 252 -13.60 10.60 -22.17
CA ARG A 252 -14.16 9.23 -22.20
C ARG A 252 -13.15 8.19 -22.69
N ARG A 253 -12.33 8.52 -23.70
CA ARG A 253 -11.29 7.62 -24.23
C ARG A 253 -10.23 7.31 -23.18
N ARG A 254 -9.79 8.30 -22.39
CA ARG A 254 -8.85 8.07 -21.29
C ARG A 254 -9.49 7.22 -20.21
N TRP A 255 -10.72 7.55 -19.78
CA TRP A 255 -11.45 6.76 -18.80
C TRP A 255 -11.54 5.28 -19.19
N ALA A 256 -11.96 4.98 -20.42
CA ALA A 256 -12.05 3.59 -20.88
C ALA A 256 -10.70 2.86 -20.82
N LYS A 257 -9.59 3.55 -21.08
CA LYS A 257 -8.26 2.97 -20.96
C LYS A 257 -7.84 2.74 -19.50
N GLU A 258 -8.12 3.70 -18.62
CA GLU A 258 -7.83 3.59 -17.19
C GLU A 258 -8.66 2.48 -16.53
N GLU A 259 -9.91 2.30 -16.94
CA GLU A 259 -10.78 1.21 -16.47
C GLU A 259 -10.30 -0.16 -16.95
N GLU A 260 -9.89 -0.29 -18.21
CA GLU A 260 -9.26 -1.50 -18.74
C GLU A 260 -7.99 -1.85 -17.97
N THR A 261 -7.05 -0.90 -17.88
CA THR A 261 -5.77 -1.10 -17.18
C THR A 261 -5.97 -1.38 -15.70
N PHE A 262 -6.91 -0.70 -15.02
CA PHE A 262 -7.22 -0.99 -13.63
C PHE A 262 -7.73 -2.42 -13.45
N ASN A 263 -8.61 -2.92 -14.32
CA ASN A 263 -9.10 -4.29 -14.23
C ASN A 263 -8.01 -5.34 -14.47
N GLU A 264 -7.08 -5.08 -15.40
CA GLU A 264 -5.89 -5.91 -15.63
C GLU A 264 -5.02 -5.97 -14.38
N VAL A 265 -4.68 -4.82 -13.80
CA VAL A 265 -3.87 -4.74 -12.58
C VAL A 265 -4.58 -5.38 -11.40
N LEU A 266 -5.86 -5.05 -11.16
CA LEU A 266 -6.68 -5.57 -10.07
C LEU A 266 -6.77 -7.10 -10.09
N THR A 267 -6.74 -7.71 -11.28
CA THR A 267 -6.72 -9.17 -11.41
C THR A 267 -5.58 -9.78 -10.61
N GLY A 268 -4.40 -9.17 -10.59
CA GLY A 268 -3.25 -9.63 -9.79
C GLY A 268 -3.44 -9.59 -8.27
N TRP A 269 -4.48 -8.90 -7.79
CA TRP A 269 -4.85 -8.81 -6.36
C TRP A 269 -5.97 -9.79 -5.98
N THR A 270 -6.57 -10.47 -6.95
CA THR A 270 -7.70 -11.38 -6.77
C THR A 270 -7.25 -12.83 -6.58
N VAL A 271 -8.15 -13.69 -6.11
CA VAL A 271 -7.91 -15.14 -6.04
C VAL A 271 -7.78 -15.75 -7.44
N GLU A 272 -8.49 -15.19 -8.44
CA GLU A 272 -8.36 -15.61 -9.85
C GLU A 272 -7.00 -15.24 -10.47
N GLY A 273 -6.33 -14.21 -9.93
CA GLY A 273 -5.02 -13.76 -10.41
C GLY A 273 -3.83 -14.59 -9.90
N ILE A 274 -4.08 -15.50 -8.95
CA ILE A 274 -3.07 -16.42 -8.42
C ILE A 274 -2.58 -17.30 -9.56
N ARG A 275 -1.26 -17.29 -9.80
CA ARG A 275 -0.65 -18.11 -10.85
C ARG A 275 -0.55 -19.56 -10.39
N GLU A 276 -0.83 -20.50 -11.29
CA GLU A 276 -0.36 -21.88 -11.10
C GLU A 276 1.17 -21.90 -11.13
N ALA A 277 1.80 -22.83 -10.42
CA ALA A 277 3.26 -22.87 -10.30
C ALA A 277 3.95 -22.81 -11.68
N GLY A 278 4.87 -21.87 -11.85
CA GLY A 278 5.78 -21.77 -12.98
C GLY A 278 7.12 -22.42 -12.69
#